data_AF-A0A7K2KVV0-F1
#
_entry.id   AF-A0A7K2KVV0-F1
#
_cell.length_a   1.000
_cell.length_b   1.000
_cell.length_c   1.000
_cell.angle_alpha   90.00
_cell.angle_beta   90.00
_cell.angle_gamma   90.00
#
_symmetry.space_group_name_H-M   'P 1'
#
loop_
_entity.id
_entity.type
_entity.pdbx_description
1 polymer ?
#
loop_
_entity_poly.entity_id
_entity_poly.type
_entity_poly.pdbx_seq_one_letter_code
_entity_poly.pdbx_strand_id
1 'polypeptide(L)'
;MTQSSVEPKTASEDAGSGSNVPAGRSWLDRYFHISERGSTVATEIRGGVTTFMAMAYILLLNPLILGGKDVDGNVLSQPALITATALAAAVTTLL
;
A
#
# COMPACT_ATOMS: atom_id res chain seq x y z
N MET A 1 14.22 63.57 -0.16
CA MET A 1 14.87 62.46 0.57
C MET A 1 13.80 61.81 1.44
N THR A 2 12.96 60.93 0.89
CA THR A 2 13.10 59.45 0.85
C THR A 2 12.83 58.76 2.20
N GLN A 3 11.58 58.32 2.35
CA GLN A 3 11.07 57.02 2.86
C GLN A 3 11.90 56.23 3.88
N SER A 4 11.28 55.86 5.01
CA SER A 4 11.40 54.51 5.57
C SER A 4 10.33 54.27 6.64
N SER A 5 9.11 53.94 6.20
CA SER A 5 8.12 53.30 7.06
C SER A 5 8.42 51.80 7.00
N VAL A 6 8.85 51.24 8.13
CA VAL A 6 9.17 49.82 8.26
C VAL A 6 7.85 49.05 8.27
N GLU A 7 7.48 48.52 7.12
CA GLU A 7 6.42 47.55 6.94
C GLU A 7 6.80 46.27 7.71
N PRO A 8 5.95 45.72 8.60
CA PRO A 8 6.22 44.44 9.22
C PRO A 8 5.99 43.38 8.14
N LYS A 9 7.08 42.98 7.47
CA LYS A 9 7.11 41.83 6.57
C LYS A 9 6.53 40.65 7.35
N THR A 10 5.34 40.22 6.96
CA THR A 10 4.75 38.95 7.38
C THR A 10 5.75 37.86 7.04
N ALA A 11 6.51 37.43 8.05
CA ALA A 11 7.44 36.32 7.95
C ALA A 11 6.62 35.02 7.90
N SER A 12 5.97 34.78 6.77
CA SER A 12 5.50 33.47 6.33
C SER A 12 6.61 32.71 5.57
N GLU A 13 7.84 33.23 5.57
CA GLU A 13 9.03 32.66 4.92
C GLU A 13 9.86 31.74 5.83
N ASP A 14 9.31 31.29 6.96
CA ASP A 14 9.97 30.30 7.83
C ASP A 14 9.15 29.01 7.99
N ALA A 15 8.29 28.73 7.00
CA ALA A 15 7.89 27.35 6.74
C ALA A 15 9.11 26.63 6.15
N GLY A 16 10.07 26.34 7.04
CA GLY A 16 11.20 25.48 6.76
C GLY A 16 10.69 24.27 6.04
N SER A 17 10.95 24.22 4.73
CA SER A 17 10.87 23.01 3.95
C SER A 17 11.89 22.10 4.61
N GLY A 18 11.39 21.27 5.54
CA GLY A 18 12.16 20.26 6.21
C GLY A 18 12.76 19.39 5.13
N SER A 19 13.98 19.71 4.74
CA SER A 19 14.83 18.82 4.00
C SER A 19 15.00 17.62 4.91
N ASN A 20 14.12 16.64 4.74
CA ASN A 20 14.36 15.28 5.17
C ASN A 20 15.54 14.78 4.33
N VAL A 21 16.73 15.29 4.62
CA VAL A 21 17.99 14.67 4.22
C VAL A 21 17.92 13.30 4.90
N PRO A 22 17.74 12.20 4.15
CA PRO A 22 17.60 10.91 4.78
C PRO A 22 18.93 10.61 5.46
N ALA A 23 18.92 10.62 6.79
CA ALA A 23 20.00 10.13 7.60
C ALA A 23 20.35 8.73 7.11
N GLY A 24 21.52 8.57 6.48
CA GLY A 24 22.13 7.33 6.00
C GLY A 24 21.18 6.37 5.25
N ARG A 25 21.39 6.16 3.94
CA ARG A 25 20.64 5.16 3.12
C ARG A 25 20.12 4.00 3.96
N SER A 26 18.82 4.01 4.23
CA SER A 26 18.12 2.98 4.99
C SER A 26 18.46 1.61 4.42
N TRP A 27 18.52 0.57 5.26
CA TRP A 27 18.71 -0.80 4.78
C TRP A 27 17.68 -1.17 3.70
N LEU A 28 16.44 -0.68 3.79
CA LEU A 28 15.41 -0.87 2.76
C LEU A 28 15.79 -0.19 1.44
N ASP A 29 16.31 1.04 1.51
CA ASP A 29 16.73 1.79 0.34
C ASP A 29 17.89 1.09 -0.38
N ARG A 30 18.81 0.47 0.38
CA ARG A 30 19.90 -0.34 -0.18
C ARG A 30 19.42 -1.66 -0.79
N TYR A 31 18.48 -2.35 -0.15
CA TYR A 31 18.01 -3.65 -0.62
C TYR A 31 17.13 -3.52 -1.87
N PHE A 32 16.25 -2.51 -1.92
CA PHE A 32 15.31 -2.30 -3.03
C PHE A 32 15.78 -1.23 -4.04
N HIS A 33 16.88 -0.54 -3.77
CA HIS A 33 17.41 0.55 -4.62
C HIS A 33 16.36 1.65 -4.88
N ILE A 34 15.61 2.04 -3.84
CA ILE A 34 14.40 2.90 -3.97
C ILE A 34 14.78 4.27 -4.53
N SER A 35 15.81 4.90 -3.95
CA SER A 35 16.28 6.23 -4.37
C SER A 35 16.93 6.21 -5.76
N GLU A 36 17.61 5.14 -6.13
CA GLU A 36 18.21 4.98 -7.46
C GLU A 36 17.13 4.83 -8.56
N ARG A 37 15.97 4.29 -8.20
CA ARG A 37 14.77 4.23 -9.05
C ARG A 37 13.98 5.54 -9.07
N GLY A 38 14.41 6.57 -8.31
CA GLY A 38 13.70 7.84 -8.19
C GLY A 38 12.35 7.73 -7.46
N SER A 39 12.14 6.68 -6.66
CA SER A 39 10.90 6.45 -5.91
C SER A 39 11.05 6.86 -4.44
N THR A 40 9.96 6.80 -3.69
CA THR A 40 9.97 7.04 -2.23
C THR A 40 9.36 5.85 -1.51
N VAL A 41 9.78 5.62 -0.25
CA VAL A 41 9.22 4.54 0.59
C VAL A 41 7.69 4.64 0.68
N ALA A 42 7.14 5.85 0.77
CA ALA A 42 5.68 6.06 0.79
C ALA A 42 5.01 5.62 -0.51
N THR A 43 5.63 5.88 -1.66
CA THR A 43 5.14 5.42 -2.97
C THR A 43 5.12 3.91 -3.05
N GLU A 44 6.23 3.25 -2.65
CA GLU A 44 6.35 1.79 -2.68
C GLU A 44 5.34 1.10 -1.76
N ILE A 45 5.15 1.61 -0.54
CA ILE A 45 4.15 1.08 0.40
C ILE A 45 2.74 1.15 -0.20
N ARG A 46 2.38 2.28 -0.81
CA ARG A 46 1.06 2.42 -1.45
C ARG A 46 0.86 1.44 -2.60
N GLY A 47 1.89 1.21 -3.40
CA GLY A 47 1.89 0.20 -4.47
C GLY A 47 1.72 -1.23 -3.91
N GLY A 48 2.45 -1.54 -2.84
CA GLY A 48 2.35 -2.81 -2.13
C GLY A 48 0.95 -3.05 -1.55
N VAL A 49 0.38 -2.06 -0.86
CA VAL A 49 -0.98 -2.16 -0.30
C VAL A 49 -2.02 -2.37 -1.40
N THR A 50 -1.91 -1.67 -2.52
CA THR A 50 -2.84 -1.84 -3.66
C THR A 50 -2.80 -3.27 -4.19
N THR A 51 -1.61 -3.81 -4.40
CA THR A 51 -1.42 -5.19 -4.87
C THR A 51 -1.90 -6.22 -3.86
N PHE A 52 -1.61 -5.99 -2.57
CA PHE A 52 -2.08 -6.84 -1.48
C PHE A 52 -3.61 -6.89 -1.44
N MET A 53 -4.29 -5.74 -1.55
CA MET A 53 -5.75 -5.67 -1.58
C MET A 53 -6.34 -6.42 -2.77
N ALA A 54 -5.72 -6.35 -3.94
CA ALA A 54 -6.16 -7.11 -5.11
C ALA A 54 -6.11 -8.64 -4.85
N MET A 55 -5.05 -9.14 -4.20
CA MET A 55 -4.96 -10.56 -3.83
C MET A 55 -5.91 -10.93 -2.68
N ALA A 56 -6.00 -10.09 -1.64
CA ALA A 56 -6.91 -10.30 -0.52
C ALA A 56 -8.37 -10.33 -0.97
N TYR A 57 -8.72 -9.53 -1.99
CA TYR A 57 -10.04 -9.52 -2.58
C TYR A 57 -10.44 -10.90 -3.13
N ILE A 58 -9.53 -11.63 -3.77
CA ILE A 58 -9.82 -12.97 -4.30
C ILE A 58 -10.23 -13.94 -3.18
N LEU A 59 -9.57 -13.86 -2.02
CA LEU A 59 -9.88 -14.71 -0.87
C LEU A 59 -11.28 -14.45 -0.30
N LEU A 60 -11.79 -13.21 -0.39
CA LEU A 60 -13.14 -12.84 0.06
C LEU A 60 -14.21 -13.05 -1.02
N LEU A 61 -13.85 -12.80 -2.28
CA LEU A 61 -14.75 -12.91 -3.43
C LEU A 61 -15.16 -14.37 -3.67
N ASN A 62 -14.22 -15.32 -3.67
CA ASN A 62 -14.53 -16.72 -3.98
C ASN A 62 -15.61 -17.31 -3.05
N PRO A 63 -15.51 -17.17 -1.73
CA PRO A 63 -16.57 -17.59 -0.82
C PRO A 63 -17.89 -16.84 -0.99
N LEU A 64 -17.85 -15.56 -1.37
CA LEU A 64 -19.04 -14.76 -1.61
C LEU A 64 -19.80 -15.24 -2.85
N ILE A 65 -19.08 -15.61 -3.91
CA ILE A 65 -19.67 -16.15 -5.15
C ILE A 65 -20.22 -17.56 -4.92
N LEU A 66 -19.50 -18.40 -4.17
CA LEU A 66 -19.79 -19.83 -4.03
C LEU A 66 -20.63 -20.20 -2.79
N GLY A 67 -20.80 -19.29 -1.83
CA GLY A 67 -21.48 -19.55 -0.56
C GLY A 67 -23.00 -19.62 -0.62
N GLY A 68 -23.59 -19.61 -1.81
CA GLY A 68 -25.03 -19.77 -2.02
C GLY A 68 -25.53 -21.19 -1.74
N LYS A 69 -26.86 -21.33 -1.71
CA LYS A 69 -27.53 -22.63 -1.62
C LYS A 69 -27.53 -23.29 -3.01
N ASP A 70 -27.09 -24.55 -3.10
CA ASP A 70 -27.09 -25.31 -4.35
C ASP A 70 -28.51 -25.80 -4.73
N VAL A 71 -28.61 -26.54 -5.85
CA VAL A 71 -29.87 -27.10 -6.36
C VAL A 71 -30.50 -28.14 -5.44
N ASP A 72 -29.70 -28.79 -4.60
CA ASP A 72 -30.11 -29.83 -3.64
C ASP A 72 -30.35 -29.26 -2.23
N GLY A 73 -30.04 -27.98 -2.05
CA GLY A 73 -30.24 -27.25 -0.83
C GLY A 73 -29.06 -27.23 0.16
N ASN A 74 -27.88 -27.70 -0.26
CA ASN A 74 -26.67 -27.63 0.56
C ASN A 74 -26.02 -26.24 0.45
N VAL A 75 -25.22 -25.89 1.46
CA VAL A 75 -24.50 -24.62 1.52
C VAL A 75 -23.03 -24.92 1.80
N LEU A 76 -22.14 -24.36 0.99
CA LEU A 76 -20.71 -24.46 1.25
C LEU A 76 -20.33 -23.50 2.38
N SER A 77 -19.59 -24.00 3.36
CA SER A 77 -19.14 -23.17 4.47
C SER A 77 -18.08 -22.16 4.00
N GLN A 78 -18.27 -20.89 4.36
CA GLN A 78 -17.34 -19.81 4.04
C GLN A 78 -15.89 -20.11 4.46
N PRO A 79 -15.63 -20.62 5.68
CA PRO A 79 -14.27 -20.99 6.08
C PRO A 79 -13.66 -22.06 5.16
N ALA A 80 -14.41 -23.08 4.75
CA ALA A 80 -13.89 -24.13 3.86
C ALA A 80 -13.55 -23.59 2.47
N LEU A 81 -14.37 -22.68 1.92
CA LEU A 81 -14.12 -22.02 0.64
C LEU A 81 -12.84 -21.17 0.66
N ILE A 82 -12.57 -20.47 1.78
CA ILE A 82 -11.34 -19.71 1.98
C ILE A 82 -10.14 -20.66 2.01
N THR A 83 -10.19 -21.72 2.82
CA THR A 83 -9.08 -22.69 2.94
C THR A 83 -8.79 -23.38 1.61
N ALA A 84 -9.81 -23.79 0.86
CA ALA A 84 -9.66 -24.41 -0.45
C ALA A 84 -9.01 -23.46 -1.47
N THR A 85 -9.43 -22.19 -1.49
CA THR A 85 -8.83 -21.16 -2.37
C THR A 85 -7.36 -20.93 -2.03
N ALA A 86 -7.04 -20.78 -0.74
CA ALA A 86 -5.66 -20.56 -0.29
C ALA A 86 -4.77 -21.76 -0.62
N LEU A 87 -5.26 -22.99 -0.41
CA LEU A 87 -4.53 -24.21 -0.76
C LEU A 87 -4.28 -24.32 -2.26
N ALA A 88 -5.31 -24.09 -3.08
CA ALA A 88 -5.18 -24.14 -4.54
C ALA A 88 -4.17 -23.10 -5.06
N ALA A 89 -4.23 -21.87 -4.53
CA ALA A 89 -3.27 -20.83 -4.88
C ALA A 89 -1.83 -21.23 -4.50
N ALA A 90 -1.63 -21.80 -3.31
CA ALA A 90 -0.32 -22.26 -2.86
C ALA A 90 0.24 -23.38 -3.74
N VAL A 91 -0.56 -24.41 -4.04
CA VAL A 91 -0.15 -25.52 -4.92
C VAL A 91 0.18 -25.00 -6.31
N THR A 92 -0.66 -24.15 -6.89
CA THR A 92 -0.44 -23.61 -8.25
C THR A 92 0.80 -22.72 -8.33
N THR A 93 1.12 -21.97 -7.27
CA THR A 93 2.33 -21.11 -7.22
C THR A 93 3.62 -21.92 -7.05
N LEU A 94 3.52 -23.11 -6.44
CA LEU A 94 4.68 -23.97 -6.15
C LEU A 94 5.04 -24.92 -7.30
N LEU A 95 4.07 -25.28 -8.15
CA LEU A 95 4.27 -26.08 -9.36
C LEU A 95 4.96 -25.27 -10.47
#